data_AF-A0A933JQJ1-F1
#
_entry.id   AF-A0A933JQJ1-F1
#
_cell.length_a   1.000
_cell.length_b   1.000
_cell.length_c   1.000
_cell.angle_alpha   90.00
_cell.angle_beta   90.00
_cell.angle_gamma   90.00
#
_symmetry.space_group_name_H-M   'P 1'
#
loop_
_entity.id
_entity.type
_entity.pdbx_description
1 polymer ?
#
loop_
_entity_poly.entity_id
_entity_poly.type
_entity_poly.pdbx_seq_one_letter_code
_entity_poly.pdbx_strand_id
1 'polypeptide(L)'
;MSRRLIFPGYYSGFSNNRMSLDIAVGLAHLTGRTLVPYSFRIPRRVRSLRDPRRPLSIVPELFDIPVSNTDEYWEERRNPFAQALECSWAGICESMFYTSEALREDQDRFQQFRNGRQFVYSFGPREDEAPDLHIKSQTLGFYSYFFHLPEPEHRGLLKVMKSLRPKAAFLQLTKRIVRSIGPFNAIHLRRGDFVSAPFTPRARSVSGREIATNLSTRMGPELPLVVCTDGSPNDEIFGSIRKHFRQVLFLDQALQSEWRRELSELPQSDELVIALLSQLVAARAEVFAGTIFSTFSALIHRERGFLGKPAEFLYCYNEFSPADVRYQRCEYLADEDGAFSWNRTRIPVNPHAYGWVREWNEAFETPSAHAAEELGTRLKAGEATLHGETIRFMPDEPHPLVGYWTNREDWLSWSVDADGEFLVEIRYACPDSSQGSRFRFGSESGDYVEGQARDSGGWYTLTPWRALGTITTRPGDDLSLKVLAKPGHAVMNFSEIRLIPVAGRA
;
A
#
# COMPACT_ATOMS: atom_id res chain seq x y z
N MET A 1 -37.26 -16.87 -5.34
CA MET A 1 -36.04 -17.03 -6.15
C MET A 1 -34.90 -16.40 -5.38
N SER A 2 -33.70 -17.00 -5.37
CA SER A 2 -32.53 -16.39 -4.71
C SER A 2 -32.13 -15.12 -5.46
N ARG A 3 -31.87 -14.02 -4.75
CA ARG A 3 -31.39 -12.77 -5.35
C ARG A 3 -29.94 -12.95 -5.81
N ARG A 4 -29.59 -12.50 -7.02
CA ARG A 4 -28.26 -12.72 -7.61
C ARG A 4 -27.43 -11.45 -7.68
N LEU A 5 -26.10 -11.62 -7.59
CA LEU A 5 -25.10 -10.59 -7.86
C LEU A 5 -24.21 -11.10 -9.00
N ILE A 6 -24.35 -10.50 -10.17
CA ILE A 6 -23.59 -10.80 -11.38
C ILE A 6 -22.39 -9.86 -11.43
N PHE A 7 -21.18 -10.42 -11.43
CA PHE A 7 -19.95 -9.64 -11.24
C PHE A 7 -18.82 -10.08 -12.19
N PRO A 8 -18.18 -9.14 -12.93
CA PRO A 8 -17.10 -9.45 -13.85
C PRO A 8 -15.73 -9.55 -13.17
N GLY A 9 -14.92 -10.49 -13.64
CA GLY A 9 -13.46 -10.48 -13.42
C GLY A 9 -12.77 -9.41 -14.26
N TYR A 10 -11.65 -8.89 -13.76
CA TYR A 10 -10.81 -7.97 -14.52
C TYR A 10 -9.87 -8.74 -15.45
N TYR A 11 -10.07 -8.61 -16.77
CA TYR A 11 -9.34 -9.37 -17.80
C TYR A 11 -7.83 -9.04 -17.82
N SER A 12 -7.07 -9.70 -16.94
CA SER A 12 -5.64 -9.47 -16.70
C SER A 12 -5.01 -10.70 -16.04
N GLY A 13 -3.87 -10.56 -15.37
CA GLY A 13 -3.19 -11.65 -14.66
C GLY A 13 -3.99 -12.22 -13.47
N PHE A 14 -3.45 -13.28 -12.88
CA PHE A 14 -4.04 -13.97 -11.72
C PHE A 14 -4.42 -13.02 -10.57
N SER A 15 -3.47 -12.20 -10.11
CA SER A 15 -3.67 -11.33 -8.94
C SER A 15 -4.79 -10.30 -9.15
N ASN A 16 -4.87 -9.73 -10.35
CA ASN A 16 -5.88 -8.72 -10.66
C ASN A 16 -7.29 -9.35 -10.68
N ASN A 17 -7.43 -10.55 -11.25
CA ASN A 17 -8.67 -11.32 -11.17
C ASN A 17 -9.00 -11.72 -9.72
N ARG A 18 -8.00 -12.08 -8.91
CA ARG A 18 -8.19 -12.41 -7.49
C ARG A 18 -8.73 -11.21 -6.71
N MET A 19 -8.25 -10.01 -6.99
CA MET A 19 -8.77 -8.76 -6.43
C MET A 19 -10.23 -8.52 -6.83
N SER A 20 -10.58 -8.73 -8.11
CA SER A 20 -12.00 -8.64 -8.54
C SER A 20 -12.89 -9.64 -7.81
N LEU A 21 -12.39 -10.86 -7.55
CA LEU A 21 -13.13 -11.87 -6.80
C LEU A 21 -13.36 -11.44 -5.35
N ASP A 22 -12.39 -10.76 -4.72
CA ASP A 22 -12.57 -10.20 -3.37
C ASP A 22 -13.73 -9.19 -3.33
N ILE A 23 -13.78 -8.26 -4.30
CA ILE A 23 -14.85 -7.27 -4.38
C ILE A 23 -16.21 -7.97 -4.57
N ALA A 24 -16.25 -8.95 -5.47
CA ALA A 24 -17.46 -9.73 -5.76
C ALA A 24 -17.99 -10.46 -4.51
N VAL A 25 -17.11 -11.13 -3.77
CA VAL A 25 -17.44 -11.84 -2.52
C VAL A 25 -17.86 -10.87 -1.43
N GLY A 26 -17.20 -9.71 -1.32
CA GLY A 26 -17.57 -8.66 -0.37
C GLY A 26 -18.97 -8.12 -0.60
N LEU A 27 -19.30 -7.77 -1.84
CA LEU A 27 -20.65 -7.31 -2.20
C LEU A 27 -21.70 -8.41 -2.01
N ALA A 28 -21.40 -9.66 -2.37
CA ALA A 28 -22.31 -10.79 -2.17
C ALA A 28 -22.59 -11.03 -0.68
N HIS A 29 -21.56 -10.90 0.17
CA HIS A 29 -21.69 -10.99 1.62
C HIS A 29 -22.58 -9.88 2.18
N LEU A 30 -22.31 -8.62 1.82
CA LEU A 30 -23.05 -7.46 2.34
C LEU A 30 -24.52 -7.45 1.90
N THR A 31 -24.82 -7.98 0.72
CA THR A 31 -26.19 -8.01 0.16
C THR A 31 -26.94 -9.31 0.43
N GLY A 32 -26.26 -10.35 0.93
CA GLY A 32 -26.82 -11.70 1.07
C GLY A 32 -27.23 -12.33 -0.27
N ARG A 33 -26.61 -11.92 -1.39
CA ARG A 33 -26.94 -12.39 -2.74
C ARG A 33 -26.10 -13.60 -3.13
N THR A 34 -26.65 -14.44 -4.00
CA THR A 34 -25.89 -15.51 -4.66
C THR A 34 -24.95 -14.89 -5.71
N LEU A 35 -23.64 -15.09 -5.55
CA LEU A 35 -22.62 -14.63 -6.48
C LEU A 35 -22.64 -15.42 -7.79
N VAL A 36 -22.69 -14.71 -8.91
CA VAL A 36 -22.57 -15.25 -10.28
C VAL A 36 -21.34 -14.61 -10.94
N PRO A 37 -20.15 -15.22 -10.82
CA PRO A 37 -18.92 -14.67 -11.37
C PRO A 37 -18.84 -14.93 -12.89
N TYR A 38 -18.39 -13.95 -13.67
CA TYR A 38 -18.14 -14.12 -15.11
C TYR A 38 -16.86 -13.39 -15.55
N SER A 39 -16.29 -13.74 -16.71
CA SER A 39 -15.08 -13.10 -17.27
C SER A 39 -13.80 -13.12 -16.41
N PHE A 40 -13.68 -14.02 -15.43
CA PHE A 40 -12.47 -14.36 -14.65
C PHE A 40 -11.38 -15.16 -15.40
N ARG A 41 -11.29 -15.00 -16.73
CA ARG A 41 -10.24 -15.63 -17.54
C ARG A 41 -9.06 -14.69 -17.70
N ILE A 42 -7.86 -15.26 -17.84
CA ILE A 42 -6.65 -14.50 -18.12
C ILE A 42 -6.34 -14.44 -19.62
N PRO A 43 -5.68 -13.37 -20.11
CA PRO A 43 -5.14 -13.33 -21.46
C PRO A 43 -4.13 -14.47 -21.66
N ARG A 44 -4.21 -15.19 -22.80
CA ARG A 44 -3.23 -16.23 -23.14
C ARG A 44 -1.85 -15.59 -23.30
N ARG A 45 -0.90 -15.88 -22.42
CA ARG A 45 0.46 -15.30 -22.51
C ARG A 45 1.57 -16.30 -22.85
N VAL A 46 1.47 -17.61 -22.56
CA VAL A 46 2.55 -18.56 -22.93
C VAL A 46 2.02 -19.95 -23.33
N ARG A 47 2.78 -20.65 -24.18
CA ARG A 47 2.68 -22.10 -24.42
C ARG A 47 3.20 -22.84 -23.17
N SER A 48 2.34 -23.09 -22.17
CA SER A 48 2.70 -23.97 -21.06
C SER A 48 2.50 -25.45 -21.42
N LEU A 49 3.11 -26.35 -20.63
CA LEU A 49 3.05 -27.82 -20.63
C LEU A 49 1.63 -28.37 -20.37
N ARG A 50 0.66 -27.83 -21.09
CA ARG A 50 -0.75 -28.09 -20.92
C ARG A 50 -1.10 -29.41 -21.58
N ASP A 51 -1.82 -30.27 -20.85
CA ASP A 51 -2.64 -31.27 -21.52
C ASP A 51 -3.80 -30.53 -22.22
N PRO A 52 -3.85 -30.46 -23.56
CA PRO A 52 -4.89 -29.74 -24.27
C PRO A 52 -6.30 -30.26 -23.97
N ARG A 53 -6.41 -31.46 -23.37
CA ARG A 53 -7.68 -32.08 -22.94
C ARG A 53 -8.25 -31.50 -21.65
N ARG A 54 -7.48 -30.74 -20.87
CA ARG A 54 -7.99 -30.10 -19.64
C ARG A 54 -8.53 -28.68 -19.92
N PRO A 55 -9.69 -28.30 -19.34
CA PRO A 55 -10.20 -26.94 -19.42
C PRO A 55 -9.23 -25.97 -18.76
N LEU A 56 -9.23 -24.70 -19.22
CA LEU A 56 -8.43 -23.65 -18.60
C LEU A 56 -9.03 -23.29 -17.25
N SER A 57 -8.19 -23.17 -16.22
CA SER A 57 -8.65 -22.70 -14.92
C SER A 57 -9.15 -21.27 -15.00
N ILE A 58 -10.14 -20.96 -14.17
CA ILE A 58 -10.54 -19.60 -13.84
C ILE A 58 -10.27 -19.34 -12.37
N VAL A 59 -10.05 -18.09 -11.99
CA VAL A 59 -9.67 -17.76 -10.61
C VAL A 59 -10.66 -18.28 -9.55
N PRO A 60 -12.00 -18.14 -9.70
CA PRO A 60 -12.96 -18.66 -8.74
C PRO A 60 -12.81 -20.16 -8.44
N GLU A 61 -12.47 -20.97 -9.45
CA GLU A 61 -12.33 -22.43 -9.29
C GLU A 61 -11.15 -22.85 -8.42
N LEU A 62 -10.20 -21.96 -8.14
CA LEU A 62 -9.04 -22.24 -7.31
C LEU A 62 -9.31 -22.07 -5.82
N PHE A 63 -10.48 -21.52 -5.45
CA PHE A 63 -10.83 -21.14 -4.09
C PHE A 63 -12.13 -21.80 -3.61
N ASP A 64 -12.23 -21.97 -2.29
CA ASP A 64 -13.47 -22.24 -1.59
C ASP A 64 -14.16 -20.89 -1.29
N ILE A 65 -15.26 -20.60 -1.99
CA ILE A 65 -15.95 -19.30 -1.90
C ILE A 65 -16.92 -19.32 -0.70
N PRO A 66 -16.74 -18.43 0.30
CA PRO A 66 -17.46 -18.49 1.59
C PRO A 66 -18.82 -17.78 1.56
N VAL A 67 -19.41 -17.63 0.37
CA VAL A 67 -20.74 -17.07 0.14
C VAL A 67 -21.48 -17.97 -0.84
N SER A 68 -22.81 -17.92 -0.83
CA SER A 68 -23.64 -18.59 -1.84
C SER A 68 -23.18 -18.17 -3.23
N ASN A 69 -22.81 -19.12 -4.08
CA ASN A 69 -22.33 -18.86 -5.43
C ASN A 69 -22.77 -19.98 -6.38
N THR A 70 -22.73 -19.71 -7.68
CA THR A 70 -23.09 -20.69 -8.73
C THR A 70 -21.85 -21.19 -9.46
N ASP A 71 -21.87 -22.47 -9.85
CA ASP A 71 -20.88 -23.04 -10.78
C ASP A 71 -21.15 -22.66 -12.25
N GLU A 72 -22.25 -21.96 -12.53
CA GLU A 72 -22.59 -21.48 -13.87
C GLU A 72 -21.64 -20.36 -14.31
N TYR A 73 -20.58 -20.74 -15.03
CA TYR A 73 -19.63 -19.81 -15.60
C TYR A 73 -20.01 -19.41 -17.03
N TRP A 74 -20.37 -18.15 -17.22
CA TRP A 74 -20.80 -17.62 -18.52
C TRP A 74 -19.62 -17.07 -19.33
N GLU A 75 -19.39 -17.64 -20.52
CA GLU A 75 -18.63 -16.96 -21.57
C GLU A 75 -19.52 -15.89 -22.20
N GLU A 76 -19.02 -14.67 -22.37
CA GLU A 76 -19.70 -13.43 -22.81
C GLU A 76 -20.47 -13.47 -24.17
N ARG A 77 -20.79 -14.66 -24.71
CA ARG A 77 -21.36 -14.83 -26.06
C ARG A 77 -22.89 -14.78 -26.14
N ARG A 78 -23.60 -14.68 -25.01
CA ARG A 78 -25.03 -14.34 -24.92
C ARG A 78 -25.16 -13.37 -23.74
N ASN A 79 -25.95 -12.31 -23.83
CA ASN A 79 -26.25 -11.45 -22.68
C ASN A 79 -27.32 -12.15 -21.83
N PRO A 80 -26.96 -13.04 -20.87
CA PRO A 80 -27.93 -13.82 -20.10
C PRO A 80 -28.59 -12.95 -19.02
N PHE A 81 -28.14 -11.69 -18.90
CA PHE A 81 -28.41 -10.78 -17.80
C PHE A 81 -29.24 -9.57 -18.25
N ALA A 82 -29.86 -9.63 -19.43
CA ALA A 82 -30.63 -8.51 -19.98
C ALA A 82 -31.79 -8.03 -19.07
N GLN A 83 -32.25 -8.87 -18.14
CA GLN A 83 -33.29 -8.55 -17.16
C GLN A 83 -32.73 -8.09 -15.80
N ALA A 84 -31.41 -8.17 -15.58
CA ALA A 84 -30.78 -7.72 -14.35
C ALA A 84 -30.74 -6.19 -14.29
N LEU A 85 -30.84 -5.64 -13.09
CA LEU A 85 -30.63 -4.21 -12.87
C LEU A 85 -29.13 -3.91 -13.05
N GLU A 86 -28.80 -3.15 -14.08
CA GLU A 86 -27.42 -2.74 -14.37
C GLU A 86 -26.96 -1.63 -13.41
N CYS A 87 -25.85 -1.89 -12.70
CA CYS A 87 -25.12 -0.91 -11.92
C CYS A 87 -23.85 -0.50 -12.70
N SER A 88 -23.99 0.53 -13.54
CA SER A 88 -22.89 1.09 -14.32
C SER A 88 -22.02 1.99 -13.42
N TRP A 89 -20.92 1.45 -12.93
CA TRP A 89 -19.98 2.15 -12.04
C TRP A 89 -18.68 2.49 -12.77
N ALA A 90 -18.07 3.61 -12.38
CA ALA A 90 -16.66 3.90 -12.65
C ALA A 90 -15.75 2.77 -12.12
N GLY A 91 -14.47 2.79 -12.51
CA GLY A 91 -13.50 1.77 -12.10
C GLY A 91 -13.39 1.66 -10.57
N ILE A 92 -13.28 0.44 -10.06
CA ILE A 92 -13.24 0.17 -8.61
C ILE A 92 -12.07 0.89 -7.93
N CYS A 93 -10.90 0.96 -8.56
CA CYS A 93 -9.75 1.76 -8.07
C CYS A 93 -10.06 3.24 -7.83
N GLU A 94 -11.00 3.81 -8.58
CA GLU A 94 -11.38 5.23 -8.51
C GLU A 94 -12.59 5.48 -7.61
N SER A 95 -13.11 4.41 -7.03
CA SER A 95 -14.41 4.36 -6.39
C SER A 95 -14.31 3.87 -4.95
N MET A 96 -15.34 4.13 -4.17
CA MET A 96 -15.57 3.53 -2.86
C MET A 96 -17.04 3.13 -2.70
N PHE A 97 -17.29 2.18 -1.80
CA PHE A 97 -18.63 1.72 -1.44
C PHE A 97 -18.87 1.94 0.06
N TYR A 98 -20.07 2.39 0.42
CA TYR A 98 -20.50 2.54 1.82
C TYR A 98 -21.90 1.97 2.05
N THR A 99 -22.19 1.56 3.29
CA THR A 99 -23.48 0.95 3.68
C THR A 99 -24.31 1.81 4.62
N SER A 100 -23.73 2.84 5.24
CA SER A 100 -24.40 3.66 6.26
C SER A 100 -24.20 5.15 6.00
N GLU A 101 -25.29 5.91 5.95
CA GLU A 101 -25.24 7.38 5.85
C GLU A 101 -24.52 8.02 7.05
N ALA A 102 -24.54 7.40 8.23
CA ALA A 102 -23.80 7.89 9.39
C ALA A 102 -22.28 7.97 9.14
N LEU A 103 -21.74 7.09 8.29
CA LEU A 103 -20.33 7.18 7.88
C LEU A 103 -20.05 8.39 7.00
N ARG A 104 -21.04 8.89 6.26
CA ARG A 104 -20.91 10.13 5.49
C ARG A 104 -21.05 11.37 6.37
N GLU A 105 -21.78 11.27 7.48
CA GLU A 105 -21.95 12.39 8.42
C GLU A 105 -20.66 12.71 9.19
N ASP A 106 -19.81 11.71 9.45
CA ASP A 106 -18.41 11.91 9.87
C ASP A 106 -17.56 12.37 8.68
N GLN A 107 -17.72 13.64 8.30
CA GLN A 107 -17.12 14.23 7.11
C GLN A 107 -15.60 14.03 7.07
N ASP A 108 -14.90 14.26 8.17
CA ASP A 108 -13.44 14.21 8.19
C ASP A 108 -12.91 12.79 7.94
N ARG A 109 -13.46 11.80 8.66
CA ARG A 109 -13.07 10.39 8.47
C ARG A 109 -13.46 9.89 7.09
N PHE A 110 -14.64 10.29 6.60
CA PHE A 110 -15.11 9.94 5.26
C PHE A 110 -14.19 10.49 4.18
N GLN A 111 -13.77 11.76 4.27
CA GLN A 111 -12.83 12.35 3.32
C GLN A 111 -11.45 11.66 3.37
N GLN A 112 -10.97 11.30 4.56
CA GLN A 112 -9.72 10.54 4.72
C GLN A 112 -9.80 9.15 4.07
N PHE A 113 -10.91 8.43 4.24
CA PHE A 113 -11.12 7.15 3.55
C PHE A 113 -11.17 7.34 2.04
N ARG A 114 -11.95 8.33 1.59
CA ARG A 114 -12.13 8.66 0.17
C ARG A 114 -10.80 8.96 -0.50
N ASN A 115 -9.89 9.65 0.21
CA ASN A 115 -8.52 9.93 -0.22
C ASN A 115 -8.51 10.51 -1.65
N GLY A 116 -9.34 11.52 -1.91
CA GLY A 116 -9.43 12.18 -3.23
C GLY A 116 -10.11 11.40 -4.36
N ARG A 117 -10.61 10.16 -4.13
CA ARG A 117 -11.42 9.43 -5.13
C ARG A 117 -12.70 10.18 -5.47
N GLN A 118 -13.20 10.07 -6.70
CA GLN A 118 -14.35 10.88 -7.14
C GLN A 118 -15.69 10.16 -6.96
N PHE A 119 -15.70 8.84 -7.11
CA PHE A 119 -16.93 8.07 -7.19
C PHE A 119 -17.24 7.38 -5.86
N VAL A 120 -18.49 7.51 -5.43
CA VAL A 120 -19.01 6.94 -4.19
C VAL A 120 -20.30 6.22 -4.52
N TYR A 121 -20.40 4.95 -4.12
CA TYR A 121 -21.58 4.12 -4.35
C TYR A 121 -22.14 3.58 -3.03
N SER A 122 -23.45 3.41 -3.02
CA SER A 122 -24.21 2.65 -2.02
C SER A 122 -25.36 1.97 -2.75
N PHE A 123 -25.97 0.96 -2.12
CA PHE A 123 -27.21 0.40 -2.61
C PHE A 123 -28.38 1.12 -1.94
N GLY A 124 -29.34 1.58 -2.75
CA GLY A 124 -30.59 2.13 -2.26
C GLY A 124 -31.74 1.14 -2.41
N PRO A 125 -32.99 1.57 -2.13
CA PRO A 125 -34.16 0.71 -2.20
C PRO A 125 -34.32 -0.01 -3.55
N ARG A 126 -33.98 0.67 -4.65
CA ARG A 126 -34.04 0.11 -6.00
C ARG A 126 -33.12 -1.10 -6.16
N GLU A 127 -31.88 -0.99 -5.69
CA GLU A 127 -30.90 -2.07 -5.78
C GLU A 127 -31.19 -3.20 -4.78
N ASP A 128 -31.74 -2.88 -3.61
CA ASP A 128 -32.11 -3.86 -2.59
C ASP A 128 -33.29 -4.74 -3.04
N GLU A 129 -34.28 -4.13 -3.69
CA GLU A 129 -35.48 -4.82 -4.22
C GLU A 129 -35.21 -5.60 -5.51
N ALA A 130 -34.17 -5.23 -6.27
CA ALA A 130 -33.87 -5.87 -7.54
C ALA A 130 -33.56 -7.38 -7.35
N PRO A 131 -34.19 -8.29 -8.13
CA PRO A 131 -33.89 -9.72 -8.02
C PRO A 131 -32.45 -10.02 -8.40
N ASP A 132 -31.96 -9.38 -9.46
CA ASP A 132 -30.61 -9.55 -9.98
C ASP A 132 -29.93 -8.19 -10.12
N LEU A 133 -28.73 -8.07 -9.56
CA LEU A 133 -27.84 -6.93 -9.78
C LEU A 133 -26.73 -7.34 -10.73
N HIS A 134 -26.46 -6.51 -11.73
CA HIS A 134 -25.34 -6.68 -12.65
C HIS A 134 -24.37 -5.51 -12.50
N ILE A 135 -23.24 -5.76 -11.83
CA ILE A 135 -22.19 -4.75 -11.70
C ILE A 135 -21.41 -4.68 -13.01
N LYS A 136 -21.34 -3.48 -13.59
CA LYS A 136 -20.60 -3.20 -14.81
C LYS A 136 -19.57 -2.12 -14.53
N SER A 137 -18.33 -2.56 -14.35
CA SER A 137 -17.20 -1.71 -13.96
C SER A 137 -15.88 -2.36 -14.35
N GLN A 138 -14.80 -1.57 -14.37
CA GLN A 138 -13.45 -2.12 -14.29
C GLN A 138 -13.15 -2.54 -12.85
N THR A 139 -13.05 -3.85 -12.62
CA THR A 139 -13.07 -4.43 -11.27
C THR A 139 -11.69 -4.65 -10.63
N LEU A 140 -10.66 -3.95 -11.10
CA LEU A 140 -9.37 -3.90 -10.41
C LEU A 140 -9.54 -3.05 -9.14
N GLY A 141 -9.14 -3.57 -7.98
CA GLY A 141 -9.10 -2.81 -6.73
C GLY A 141 -9.00 -3.70 -5.49
N PHE A 142 -8.29 -3.27 -4.45
CA PHE A 142 -8.28 -3.93 -3.14
C PHE A 142 -9.58 -3.64 -2.38
N TYR A 143 -10.15 -4.66 -1.74
CA TYR A 143 -11.37 -4.52 -0.96
C TYR A 143 -11.18 -3.63 0.28
N SER A 144 -9.96 -3.63 0.84
CA SER A 144 -9.54 -2.81 1.99
C SER A 144 -9.69 -1.32 1.70
N TYR A 145 -9.40 -0.92 0.47
CA TYR A 145 -9.51 0.45 0.00
C TYR A 145 -10.93 0.75 -0.52
N PHE A 146 -11.68 -0.25 -1.00
CA PHE A 146 -12.99 -0.05 -1.60
C PHE A 146 -14.14 0.09 -0.58
N PHE A 147 -14.19 -0.76 0.46
CA PHE A 147 -15.34 -0.84 1.37
C PHE A 147 -15.18 0.05 2.61
N HIS A 148 -15.92 1.17 2.67
CA HIS A 148 -16.08 1.97 3.88
C HIS A 148 -17.29 1.48 4.67
N LEU A 149 -17.03 0.71 5.74
CA LEU A 149 -18.08 0.02 6.49
C LEU A 149 -18.06 0.40 7.97
N PRO A 150 -19.21 0.31 8.68
CA PRO A 150 -19.24 0.34 10.13
C PRO A 150 -18.44 -0.83 10.69
N GLU A 151 -17.87 -0.68 11.90
CA GLU A 151 -16.94 -1.66 12.46
C GLU A 151 -17.51 -3.11 12.52
N PRO A 152 -18.77 -3.35 12.91
CA PRO A 152 -19.34 -4.71 12.89
C PRO A 152 -19.35 -5.34 11.49
N GLU A 153 -19.72 -4.59 10.46
CA GLU A 153 -19.74 -5.05 9.07
C GLU A 153 -18.33 -5.26 8.53
N HIS A 154 -17.39 -4.36 8.86
CA HIS A 154 -15.98 -4.52 8.51
C HIS A 154 -15.41 -5.81 9.12
N ARG A 155 -15.68 -6.10 10.39
CA ARG A 155 -15.28 -7.38 11.03
C ARG A 155 -15.90 -8.59 10.32
N GLY A 156 -17.16 -8.49 9.90
CA GLY A 156 -17.83 -9.49 9.07
C GLY A 156 -17.10 -9.73 7.75
N LEU A 157 -16.79 -8.65 7.03
CA LEU A 157 -16.05 -8.68 5.76
C LEU A 157 -14.68 -9.34 5.94
N LEU A 158 -13.89 -8.96 6.96
CA LEU A 158 -12.59 -9.57 7.24
C LEU A 158 -12.68 -11.08 7.49
N LYS A 159 -13.71 -11.53 8.24
CA LYS A 159 -13.96 -12.95 8.49
C LYS A 159 -14.25 -13.70 7.19
N VAL A 160 -15.05 -13.11 6.30
CA VAL A 160 -15.35 -13.66 4.97
C VAL A 160 -14.08 -13.72 4.11
N MET A 161 -13.30 -12.65 4.05
CA MET A 161 -12.06 -12.62 3.26
C MET A 161 -11.03 -13.64 3.76
N LYS A 162 -10.90 -13.84 5.08
CA LYS A 162 -10.06 -14.89 5.67
C LYS A 162 -10.58 -16.31 5.42
N SER A 163 -11.86 -16.45 5.08
CA SER A 163 -12.51 -17.72 4.75
C SER A 163 -12.46 -18.04 3.24
N LEU A 164 -12.21 -17.05 2.39
CA LEU A 164 -11.98 -17.22 0.95
C LEU A 164 -10.57 -17.81 0.71
N ARG A 165 -10.46 -19.12 0.85
CA ARG A 165 -9.19 -19.84 0.89
C ARG A 165 -8.94 -20.63 -0.38
N PRO A 166 -7.68 -20.81 -0.79
CA PRO A 166 -7.34 -21.76 -1.85
C PRO A 166 -7.82 -23.17 -1.48
N LYS A 167 -8.25 -23.94 -2.48
CA LYS A 167 -8.69 -25.33 -2.30
C LYS A 167 -7.59 -26.18 -1.63
N ALA A 168 -8.03 -27.18 -0.88
CA ALA A 168 -7.17 -28.02 -0.04
C ALA A 168 -5.97 -28.63 -0.79
N ALA A 169 -6.14 -29.05 -2.05
CA ALA A 169 -5.06 -29.63 -2.86
C ALA A 169 -3.86 -28.67 -3.02
N PHE A 170 -4.11 -27.39 -3.30
CA PHE A 170 -3.06 -26.39 -3.43
C PHE A 170 -2.37 -26.13 -2.09
N LEU A 171 -3.15 -26.00 -1.01
CA LEU A 171 -2.61 -25.81 0.34
C LEU A 171 -1.74 -26.98 0.80
N GLN A 172 -2.11 -28.21 0.45
CA GLN A 172 -1.33 -29.41 0.76
C GLN A 172 0.01 -29.43 0.01
N LEU A 173 0.00 -29.08 -1.29
CA LEU A 173 1.24 -28.98 -2.04
C LEU A 173 2.14 -27.85 -1.52
N THR A 174 1.60 -26.66 -1.22
CA THR A 174 2.36 -25.58 -0.57
C THR A 174 3.02 -26.06 0.71
N LYS A 175 2.31 -26.78 1.58
CA LYS A 175 2.88 -27.32 2.83
C LYS A 175 4.04 -28.28 2.56
N ARG A 176 3.96 -29.13 1.54
CA ARG A 176 5.04 -30.03 1.15
C ARG A 176 6.26 -29.26 0.65
N ILE A 177 6.06 -28.28 -0.24
CA ILE A 177 7.14 -27.44 -0.79
C ILE A 177 7.85 -26.67 0.33
N VAL A 178 7.09 -25.99 1.18
CA VAL A 178 7.64 -25.25 2.33
C VAL A 178 8.43 -26.17 3.26
N ARG A 179 7.91 -27.38 3.54
CA ARG A 179 8.63 -28.36 4.37
C ARG A 179 9.93 -28.84 3.71
N SER A 180 9.97 -28.99 2.39
CA SER A 180 11.20 -29.39 1.68
C SER A 180 12.25 -28.29 1.63
N ILE A 181 11.84 -27.01 1.59
CA ILE A 181 12.76 -25.87 1.60
C ILE A 181 13.33 -25.64 3.01
N GLY A 182 12.54 -25.89 4.06
CA GLY A 182 12.90 -25.55 5.44
C GLY A 182 12.59 -24.08 5.78
N PRO A 183 13.22 -23.47 6.78
CA PRO A 183 13.13 -22.03 7.00
C PRO A 183 13.78 -21.25 5.86
N PHE A 184 13.12 -20.20 5.33
CA PHE A 184 13.63 -19.39 4.23
C PHE A 184 13.15 -17.94 4.31
N ASN A 185 13.89 -17.05 3.65
CA ASN A 185 13.41 -15.72 3.28
C ASN A 185 12.90 -15.74 1.84
N ALA A 186 11.99 -14.84 1.48
CA ALA A 186 11.50 -14.75 0.12
C ALA A 186 11.49 -13.33 -0.42
N ILE A 187 11.68 -13.21 -1.73
CA ILE A 187 11.43 -11.96 -2.46
C ILE A 187 10.54 -12.20 -3.66
N HIS A 188 9.80 -11.16 -4.03
CA HIS A 188 9.20 -11.06 -5.35
C HIS A 188 9.80 -9.87 -6.11
N LEU A 189 10.49 -10.15 -7.21
CA LEU A 189 11.07 -9.14 -8.09
C LEU A 189 10.36 -9.14 -9.44
N ARG A 190 9.49 -8.15 -9.66
CA ARG A 190 8.76 -7.97 -10.92
C ARG A 190 9.67 -7.32 -11.95
N ARG A 191 9.93 -8.00 -13.06
CA ARG A 191 10.79 -7.55 -14.15
C ARG A 191 9.96 -7.29 -15.41
N GLY A 192 9.23 -8.28 -15.89
CA GLY A 192 8.63 -8.39 -17.22
C GLY A 192 8.26 -7.07 -17.88
N ASP A 193 7.02 -6.62 -17.71
CA ASP A 193 6.55 -5.34 -18.24
C ASP A 193 7.09 -4.12 -17.46
N PHE A 194 7.47 -4.31 -16.21
CA PHE A 194 7.92 -3.24 -15.29
C PHE A 194 9.20 -2.55 -15.76
N VAL A 195 10.14 -3.26 -16.39
CA VAL A 195 11.38 -2.63 -16.92
C VAL A 195 11.10 -1.66 -18.07
N SER A 196 9.90 -1.65 -18.62
CA SER A 196 9.46 -0.74 -19.69
C SER A 196 8.28 0.15 -19.30
N ALA A 197 7.67 -0.08 -18.14
CA ALA A 197 6.47 0.63 -17.73
C ALA A 197 6.79 2.06 -17.24
N PRO A 198 6.10 3.11 -17.72
CA PRO A 198 6.36 4.49 -17.31
C PRO A 198 6.18 4.74 -15.81
N PHE A 199 5.31 3.97 -15.14
CA PHE A 199 5.03 4.11 -13.71
C PHE A 199 6.04 3.38 -12.81
N THR A 200 6.99 2.63 -13.37
CA THR A 200 8.11 2.00 -12.64
C THR A 200 9.46 2.38 -13.26
N PRO A 201 9.85 3.66 -13.20
CA PRO A 201 11.06 4.15 -13.86
C PRO A 201 12.36 3.55 -13.29
N ARG A 202 12.37 3.10 -12.03
CA ARG A 202 13.53 2.49 -11.38
C ARG A 202 13.64 1.00 -11.63
N ALA A 203 12.56 0.31 -12.00
CA ALA A 203 12.62 -1.12 -12.30
C ALA A 203 13.70 -1.48 -13.32
N ARG A 204 13.95 -0.64 -14.33
CA ARG A 204 15.03 -0.86 -15.31
C ARG A 204 16.43 -0.56 -14.77
N SER A 205 16.57 0.46 -13.95
CA SER A 205 17.88 1.06 -13.58
C SER A 205 18.40 0.60 -12.22
N VAL A 206 17.55 0.06 -11.35
CA VAL A 206 17.95 -0.47 -10.04
C VAL A 206 18.97 -1.60 -10.20
N SER A 207 20.05 -1.53 -9.43
CA SER A 207 21.11 -2.54 -9.48
C SER A 207 20.84 -3.69 -8.51
N GLY A 208 21.37 -4.87 -8.83
CA GLY A 208 21.34 -6.00 -7.91
C GLY A 208 22.07 -5.73 -6.59
N ARG A 209 23.09 -4.86 -6.60
CA ARG A 209 23.84 -4.46 -5.41
C ARG A 209 22.99 -3.62 -4.47
N GLU A 210 22.22 -2.68 -5.01
CA GLU A 210 21.28 -1.88 -4.23
C GLU A 210 20.23 -2.78 -3.57
N ILE A 211 19.63 -3.70 -4.33
CA ILE A 211 18.65 -4.65 -3.79
C ILE A 211 19.28 -5.51 -2.68
N ALA A 212 20.44 -6.11 -2.92
CA ALA A 212 21.11 -6.94 -1.90
C ALA A 212 21.45 -6.15 -0.62
N THR A 213 21.93 -4.91 -0.77
CA THR A 213 22.25 -4.01 0.36
C THR A 213 21.00 -3.63 1.15
N ASN A 214 19.89 -3.39 0.46
CA ASN A 214 18.64 -3.09 1.13
C ASN A 214 18.08 -4.32 1.86
N LEU A 215 18.04 -5.49 1.20
CA LEU A 215 17.55 -6.74 1.79
C LEU A 215 18.37 -7.17 3.01
N SER A 216 19.68 -6.94 3.04
CA SER A 216 20.54 -7.32 4.17
C SER A 216 20.19 -6.62 5.49
N THR A 217 19.42 -5.53 5.43
CA THR A 217 18.90 -4.84 6.63
C THR A 217 17.80 -5.60 7.37
N ARG A 218 17.21 -6.61 6.72
CA ARG A 218 16.09 -7.42 7.22
C ARG A 218 16.31 -8.92 7.08
N MET A 219 17.17 -9.35 6.16
CA MET A 219 17.40 -10.76 5.81
C MET A 219 18.88 -11.12 5.98
N GLY A 220 19.18 -12.01 6.92
CA GLY A 220 20.52 -12.60 7.03
C GLY A 220 20.84 -13.53 5.84
N PRO A 221 22.13 -13.72 5.49
CA PRO A 221 22.56 -14.49 4.33
C PRO A 221 22.48 -16.03 4.52
N GLU A 222 22.21 -16.47 5.76
CA GLU A 222 22.25 -17.87 6.17
C GLU A 222 21.04 -18.68 5.70
N LEU A 223 19.85 -18.08 5.72
CA LEU A 223 18.64 -18.73 5.24
C LEU A 223 18.62 -18.71 3.70
N PRO A 224 18.11 -19.78 3.05
CA PRO A 224 17.81 -19.75 1.63
C PRO A 224 16.94 -18.55 1.26
N LEU A 225 17.23 -17.93 0.11
CA LEU A 225 16.40 -16.90 -0.49
C LEU A 225 15.57 -17.51 -1.62
N VAL A 226 14.26 -17.59 -1.42
CA VAL A 226 13.29 -17.99 -2.44
C VAL A 226 12.89 -16.78 -3.28
N VAL A 227 13.10 -16.84 -4.59
CA VAL A 227 12.85 -15.74 -5.52
C VAL A 227 11.65 -16.08 -6.40
N CYS A 228 10.60 -15.28 -6.31
CA CYS A 228 9.51 -15.22 -7.27
C CYS A 228 9.84 -14.13 -8.29
N THR A 229 9.83 -14.43 -9.59
CA THR A 229 10.10 -13.42 -10.63
C THR A 229 9.53 -13.88 -11.96
N ASP A 230 9.06 -12.93 -12.76
CA ASP A 230 8.71 -13.11 -14.16
C ASP A 230 9.86 -12.79 -15.12
N GLY A 231 11.05 -12.46 -14.58
CA GLY A 231 12.29 -12.26 -15.33
C GLY A 231 13.09 -13.55 -15.49
N SER A 232 14.18 -13.48 -16.27
CA SER A 232 15.09 -14.61 -16.41
C SER A 232 15.98 -14.70 -15.18
N PRO A 233 16.19 -15.89 -14.58
CA PRO A 233 17.14 -16.04 -13.49
C PRO A 233 18.58 -15.74 -13.89
N ASN A 234 18.89 -15.67 -15.18
CA ASN A 234 20.20 -15.27 -15.67
C ASN A 234 20.36 -13.74 -15.80
N ASP A 235 19.33 -12.95 -15.47
CA ASP A 235 19.41 -11.49 -15.48
C ASP A 235 20.51 -11.00 -14.52
N GLU A 236 21.30 -10.03 -14.97
CA GLU A 236 22.46 -9.47 -14.23
C GLU A 236 22.10 -9.00 -12.82
N ILE A 237 20.87 -8.51 -12.65
CA ILE A 237 20.33 -8.04 -11.36
C ILE A 237 20.41 -9.11 -10.27
N PHE A 238 20.28 -10.40 -10.62
CA PHE A 238 20.38 -11.49 -9.66
C PHE A 238 21.83 -11.86 -9.31
N GLY A 239 22.82 -11.41 -10.08
CA GLY A 239 24.23 -11.73 -9.85
C GLY A 239 24.73 -11.23 -8.48
N SER A 240 24.41 -9.99 -8.12
CA SER A 240 24.78 -9.44 -6.80
C SER A 240 23.96 -10.05 -5.66
N ILE A 241 22.70 -10.41 -5.91
CA ILE A 241 21.84 -11.09 -4.94
C ILE A 241 22.40 -12.47 -4.61
N ARG A 242 22.77 -13.26 -5.63
CA ARG A 242 23.41 -14.59 -5.45
C ARG A 242 24.77 -14.54 -4.77
N LYS A 243 25.50 -13.42 -4.87
CA LYS A 243 26.77 -13.23 -4.15
C LYS A 243 26.55 -12.98 -2.66
N HIS A 244 25.41 -12.39 -2.28
CA HIS A 244 25.10 -12.07 -0.89
C HIS A 244 24.46 -13.23 -0.15
N PHE A 245 23.45 -13.89 -0.74
CA PHE A 245 22.73 -14.99 -0.12
C PHE A 245 23.36 -16.33 -0.50
N ARG A 246 23.62 -17.20 0.49
CA ARG A 246 24.35 -18.47 0.28
C ARG A 246 23.62 -19.42 -0.67
N GLN A 247 22.28 -19.41 -0.62
CA GLN A 247 21.43 -20.27 -1.43
C GLN A 247 20.29 -19.44 -2.00
N VAL A 248 20.09 -19.49 -3.32
CA VAL A 248 19.02 -18.78 -4.02
C VAL A 248 18.23 -19.78 -4.85
N LEU A 249 16.94 -19.90 -4.57
CA LEU A 249 16.00 -20.80 -5.27
C LEU A 249 15.01 -19.97 -6.08
N PHE A 250 14.96 -20.17 -7.39
CA PHE A 250 13.95 -19.52 -8.26
C PHE A 250 12.69 -20.38 -8.30
N LEU A 251 11.64 -19.92 -7.62
CA LEU A 251 10.49 -20.75 -7.29
C LEU A 251 9.72 -21.20 -8.53
N ASP A 252 9.46 -20.31 -9.48
CA ASP A 252 8.70 -20.64 -10.68
C ASP A 252 9.42 -21.69 -11.55
N GLN A 253 10.76 -21.68 -11.56
CA GLN A 253 11.55 -22.71 -12.23
C GLN A 253 11.51 -24.03 -11.47
N ALA A 254 11.73 -23.98 -10.15
CA ALA A 254 11.74 -25.15 -9.30
C ALA A 254 10.38 -25.87 -9.26
N LEU A 255 9.28 -25.12 -9.29
CA LEU A 255 7.93 -25.67 -9.49
C LEU A 255 7.85 -26.50 -10.78
N GLN A 256 8.40 -25.99 -11.88
CA GLN A 256 8.35 -26.62 -13.19
C GLN A 256 9.39 -27.73 -13.42
N SER A 257 10.42 -27.82 -12.57
CA SER A 257 11.45 -28.86 -12.62
C SER A 257 11.31 -29.86 -11.47
N GLU A 258 11.55 -29.43 -10.23
CA GLU A 258 11.65 -30.26 -9.03
C GLU A 258 10.28 -30.78 -8.57
N TRP A 259 9.24 -29.95 -8.61
CA TRP A 259 7.87 -30.33 -8.20
C TRP A 259 6.92 -30.58 -9.37
N ARG A 260 7.47 -30.84 -10.57
CA ARG A 260 6.67 -31.03 -11.79
C ARG A 260 5.68 -32.19 -11.67
N ARG A 261 6.08 -33.28 -11.01
CA ARG A 261 5.23 -34.45 -10.82
C ARG A 261 4.03 -34.10 -9.95
N GLU A 262 4.27 -33.52 -8.77
CA GLU A 262 3.23 -33.10 -7.84
C GLU A 262 2.28 -32.09 -8.47
N LEU A 263 2.79 -31.14 -9.26
CA LEU A 263 1.94 -30.22 -10.03
C LEU A 263 1.01 -30.96 -10.98
N SER A 264 1.50 -31.99 -11.68
CA SER A 264 0.68 -32.76 -12.64
C SER A 264 -0.42 -33.60 -11.98
N GLU A 265 -0.27 -33.90 -10.70
CA GLU A 265 -1.24 -34.63 -9.87
C GLU A 265 -2.38 -33.72 -9.37
N LEU A 266 -2.23 -32.40 -9.46
CA LEU A 266 -3.30 -31.46 -9.11
C LEU A 266 -4.47 -31.52 -10.10
N PRO A 267 -5.70 -31.14 -9.67
CA PRO A 267 -6.86 -31.08 -10.57
C PRO A 267 -6.61 -30.12 -11.73
N GLN A 268 -5.99 -28.97 -11.42
CA GLN A 268 -5.47 -28.00 -12.38
C GLN A 268 -3.98 -27.74 -12.14
N SER A 269 -3.23 -27.43 -13.21
CA SER A 269 -1.77 -27.30 -13.16
C SER A 269 -1.24 -26.25 -14.15
N ASP A 270 -2.04 -25.23 -14.47
CA ASP A 270 -1.69 -24.18 -15.42
C ASP A 270 -1.00 -22.97 -14.74
N GLU A 271 -0.79 -21.89 -15.50
CA GLU A 271 -0.12 -20.67 -15.03
C GLU A 271 -0.80 -20.02 -13.83
N LEU A 272 -2.13 -20.18 -13.66
CA LEU A 272 -2.82 -19.65 -12.48
C LEU A 272 -2.44 -20.41 -11.22
N VAL A 273 -2.27 -21.73 -11.35
CA VAL A 273 -1.85 -22.60 -10.25
C VAL A 273 -0.41 -22.32 -9.85
N ILE A 274 0.48 -22.10 -10.83
CA ILE A 274 1.86 -21.67 -10.54
C ILE A 274 1.85 -20.33 -9.80
N ALA A 275 1.12 -19.33 -10.29
CA ALA A 275 1.02 -18.02 -9.63
C ALA A 275 0.48 -18.13 -8.20
N LEU A 276 -0.58 -18.93 -8.00
CA LEU A 276 -1.15 -19.20 -6.68
C LEU A 276 -0.15 -19.86 -5.74
N LEU A 277 0.51 -20.94 -6.18
CA LEU A 277 1.49 -21.66 -5.36
C LEU A 277 2.69 -20.77 -5.02
N SER A 278 3.16 -19.95 -5.96
CA SER A 278 4.24 -19.00 -5.72
C SER A 278 3.88 -17.98 -4.65
N GLN A 279 2.65 -17.43 -4.67
CA GLN A 279 2.18 -16.54 -3.59
C GLN A 279 2.09 -17.26 -2.24
N LEU A 280 1.51 -18.47 -2.22
CA LEU A 280 1.31 -19.23 -0.99
C LEU A 280 2.62 -19.68 -0.34
N VAL A 281 3.63 -20.06 -1.15
CA VAL A 281 4.96 -20.40 -0.65
C VAL A 281 5.66 -19.16 -0.14
N ALA A 282 5.69 -18.05 -0.91
CA ALA A 282 6.34 -16.80 -0.49
C ALA A 282 5.74 -16.23 0.80
N ALA A 283 4.42 -16.36 1.00
CA ALA A 283 3.75 -15.93 2.22
C ALA A 283 4.24 -16.66 3.50
N ARG A 284 4.89 -17.83 3.35
CA ARG A 284 5.41 -18.63 4.48
C ARG A 284 6.85 -18.31 4.86
N ALA A 285 7.52 -17.45 4.10
CA ALA A 285 8.87 -17.00 4.44
C ALA A 285 8.92 -16.36 5.84
N GLU A 286 10.08 -16.39 6.48
CA GLU A 286 10.33 -15.62 7.70
C GLU A 286 10.18 -14.14 7.41
N VAL A 287 10.96 -13.65 6.44
CA VAL A 287 10.86 -12.30 5.90
C VAL A 287 10.50 -12.36 4.41
N PHE A 288 9.55 -11.52 4.00
CA PHE A 288 9.18 -11.35 2.59
C PHE A 288 9.33 -9.90 2.17
N ALA A 289 10.01 -9.65 1.04
CA ALA A 289 10.04 -8.32 0.42
C ALA A 289 9.55 -8.39 -1.05
N GLY A 290 8.59 -7.55 -1.39
CA GLY A 290 7.97 -7.53 -2.72
C GLY A 290 8.55 -6.49 -3.67
N THR A 291 7.84 -6.28 -4.77
CA THR A 291 7.98 -5.12 -5.67
C THR A 291 6.71 -4.28 -5.58
N ILE A 292 6.84 -2.98 -5.30
CA ILE A 292 5.70 -2.04 -5.29
C ILE A 292 5.09 -1.94 -6.70
N PHE A 293 3.82 -1.54 -6.82
CA PHE A 293 2.98 -1.64 -8.02
C PHE A 293 2.60 -3.06 -8.46
N SER A 294 3.25 -4.09 -7.94
CA SER A 294 2.87 -5.46 -8.26
C SER A 294 1.75 -5.95 -7.35
N THR A 295 0.56 -6.14 -7.92
CA THR A 295 -0.56 -6.80 -7.26
C THR A 295 -0.22 -8.22 -6.82
N PHE A 296 0.75 -8.89 -7.45
CA PHE A 296 1.28 -10.17 -6.99
C PHE A 296 1.98 -10.05 -5.63
N SER A 297 2.83 -9.04 -5.43
CA SER A 297 3.45 -8.77 -4.13
C SER A 297 2.40 -8.43 -3.07
N ALA A 298 1.44 -7.58 -3.43
CA ALA A 298 0.40 -7.11 -2.53
C ALA A 298 -0.46 -8.25 -1.96
N LEU A 299 -0.78 -9.25 -2.78
CA LEU A 299 -1.51 -10.43 -2.32
C LEU A 299 -0.69 -11.34 -1.39
N ILE A 300 0.64 -11.41 -1.56
CA ILE A 300 1.52 -12.11 -0.62
C ILE A 300 1.55 -11.38 0.72
N HIS A 301 1.70 -10.06 0.67
CA HIS A 301 1.63 -9.19 1.84
C HIS A 301 0.32 -9.40 2.63
N ARG A 302 -0.83 -9.45 1.93
CA ARG A 302 -2.12 -9.76 2.57
C ARG A 302 -2.17 -11.14 3.21
N GLU A 303 -1.72 -12.17 2.49
CA GLU A 303 -1.74 -13.55 2.98
C GLU A 303 -0.88 -13.69 4.25
N ARG A 304 0.26 -12.97 4.32
CA ARG A 304 1.07 -12.88 5.53
C ARG A 304 0.30 -12.29 6.71
N GLY A 305 -0.46 -11.22 6.49
CA GLY A 305 -1.37 -10.66 7.48
C GLY A 305 -2.41 -11.67 7.98
N PHE A 306 -3.02 -12.45 7.08
CA PHE A 306 -3.96 -13.52 7.46
C PHE A 306 -3.32 -14.64 8.30
N LEU A 307 -2.03 -14.91 8.07
CA LEU A 307 -1.23 -15.88 8.80
C LEU A 307 -0.70 -15.35 10.15
N GLY A 308 -0.95 -14.07 10.48
CA GLY A 308 -0.42 -13.44 11.69
C GLY A 308 1.10 -13.27 11.68
N LYS A 309 1.72 -13.23 10.49
CA LYS A 309 3.11 -12.81 10.35
C LYS A 309 3.20 -11.28 10.56
N PRO A 310 4.40 -10.72 10.82
CA PRO A 310 4.56 -9.26 10.98
C PRO A 310 3.90 -8.49 9.83
N ALA A 311 3.17 -7.43 10.19
CA ALA A 311 2.34 -6.62 9.29
C ALA A 311 3.16 -5.66 8.39
N GLU A 312 4.48 -5.61 8.57
CA GLU A 312 5.37 -4.75 7.78
C GLU A 312 5.33 -5.12 6.28
N PHE A 313 5.02 -4.14 5.44
CA PHE A 313 5.09 -4.32 3.99
C PHE A 313 6.49 -3.94 3.48
N LEU A 314 7.32 -4.95 3.33
CA LEU A 314 8.69 -4.78 2.83
C LEU A 314 8.76 -4.90 1.30
N TYR A 315 9.71 -4.18 0.71
CA TYR A 315 9.98 -4.07 -0.72
C TYR A 315 11.47 -4.21 -1.00
N CYS A 316 11.83 -4.76 -2.16
CA CYS A 316 13.21 -5.02 -2.55
C CYS A 316 14.04 -3.75 -2.75
N TYR A 317 13.39 -2.65 -3.17
CA TYR A 317 14.02 -1.36 -3.42
C TYR A 317 12.97 -0.23 -3.39
N ASN A 318 13.43 1.03 -3.29
CA ASN A 318 12.58 2.22 -3.40
C ASN A 318 12.30 2.54 -4.87
N GLU A 319 11.04 2.62 -5.30
CA GLU A 319 10.67 2.99 -6.68
C GLU A 319 10.61 4.51 -6.88
N PHE A 320 10.52 5.29 -5.80
CA PHE A 320 10.34 6.74 -5.83
C PHE A 320 11.60 7.51 -5.45
N SER A 321 11.55 8.83 -5.62
CA SER A 321 12.58 9.73 -5.12
C SER A 321 12.62 9.70 -3.59
N PRO A 322 13.81 9.65 -2.95
CA PRO A 322 13.95 9.81 -1.51
C PRO A 322 13.42 11.16 -0.97
N ALA A 323 13.23 12.15 -1.84
CA ALA A 323 12.62 13.43 -1.47
C ALA A 323 11.08 13.35 -1.34
N ASP A 324 10.46 12.33 -1.93
CA ASP A 324 9.00 12.21 -2.00
C ASP A 324 8.43 11.20 -1.00
N VAL A 325 9.24 10.23 -0.59
CA VAL A 325 8.84 9.14 0.31
C VAL A 325 9.91 8.85 1.36
N ARG A 326 9.48 8.46 2.55
CA ARG A 326 10.37 7.91 3.58
C ARG A 326 10.53 6.41 3.38
N TYR A 327 11.66 5.99 2.83
CA TYR A 327 11.97 4.56 2.60
C TYR A 327 13.23 4.11 3.35
N GLN A 328 13.10 3.15 4.26
CA GLN A 328 14.21 2.63 5.06
C GLN A 328 14.00 1.17 5.43
N ARG A 329 15.09 0.38 5.52
CA ARG A 329 15.07 -1.04 5.90
C ARG A 329 13.98 -1.84 5.16
N CYS A 330 13.96 -1.72 3.84
CA CYS A 330 12.96 -2.29 2.95
C CYS A 330 11.52 -1.72 3.02
N GLU A 331 11.21 -0.71 3.83
CA GLU A 331 9.83 -0.30 4.10
C GLU A 331 9.55 1.15 3.68
N TYR A 332 8.35 1.41 3.13
CA TYR A 332 7.80 2.77 3.03
C TYR A 332 7.14 3.10 4.36
N LEU A 333 7.74 4.02 5.09
CA LEU A 333 7.37 4.38 6.45
C LEU A 333 6.24 5.42 6.45
N ALA A 334 5.43 5.38 7.49
CA ALA A 334 4.48 6.44 7.76
C ALA A 334 5.22 7.77 7.98
N ASP A 335 4.72 8.83 7.35
CA ASP A 335 5.20 10.19 7.42
C ASP A 335 4.09 11.22 7.68
N GLU A 336 2.81 10.84 7.51
CA GLU A 336 1.65 11.69 7.79
C GLU A 336 0.77 11.08 8.89
N ASP A 337 -0.08 11.92 9.49
CA ASP A 337 -1.16 11.47 10.35
C ASP A 337 -2.37 11.04 9.50
N GLY A 338 -3.25 10.22 10.07
CA GLY A 338 -4.51 9.88 9.41
C GLY A 338 -5.17 8.62 9.97
N ALA A 339 -6.47 8.51 9.75
CA ALA A 339 -7.30 7.42 10.24
C ALA A 339 -7.04 6.07 9.52
N PHE A 340 -6.40 6.10 8.35
CA PHE A 340 -6.11 4.92 7.55
C PHE A 340 -4.64 4.85 7.16
N SER A 341 -4.12 3.63 6.98
CA SER A 341 -2.72 3.36 6.67
C SER A 341 -2.26 4.02 5.36
N TRP A 342 -3.15 4.18 4.38
CA TRP A 342 -2.89 4.91 3.15
C TRP A 342 -2.84 6.43 3.30
N ASN A 343 -3.43 7.00 4.35
CA ASN A 343 -3.24 8.43 4.63
C ASN A 343 -1.89 8.68 5.27
N ARG A 344 -1.40 7.72 6.06
CA ARG A 344 -0.16 7.85 6.83
C ARG A 344 1.11 7.58 6.03
N THR A 345 1.03 6.75 4.98
CA THR A 345 2.20 6.41 4.15
C THR A 345 2.08 7.10 2.80
N ARG A 346 2.86 8.16 2.59
CA ARG A 346 2.87 8.86 1.32
C ARG A 346 3.45 8.01 0.19
N ILE A 347 2.64 7.80 -0.84
CA ILE A 347 3.05 7.23 -2.13
C ILE A 347 2.71 8.28 -3.21
N PRO A 348 3.70 8.81 -3.96
CA PRO A 348 3.53 9.96 -4.87
C PRO A 348 2.90 9.53 -6.19
N VAL A 349 1.67 9.01 -6.11
CA VAL A 349 0.86 8.54 -7.23
C VAL A 349 -0.54 9.13 -7.14
N ASN A 350 -1.29 9.10 -8.24
CA ASN A 350 -2.69 9.49 -8.22
C ASN A 350 -3.45 8.61 -7.19
N PRO A 351 -4.40 9.16 -6.42
CA PRO A 351 -5.09 8.39 -5.38
C PRO A 351 -5.86 7.16 -5.86
N HIS A 352 -6.23 7.09 -7.14
CA HIS A 352 -6.80 5.88 -7.73
C HIS A 352 -5.79 4.71 -7.76
N ALA A 353 -4.49 5.00 -7.84
CA ALA A 353 -3.46 3.98 -7.81
C ALA A 353 -3.34 3.29 -6.45
N TYR A 354 -3.79 3.92 -5.37
CA TYR A 354 -3.82 3.30 -4.04
C TYR A 354 -4.72 2.05 -3.99
N GLY A 355 -5.70 1.95 -4.90
CA GLY A 355 -6.51 0.75 -5.05
C GLY A 355 -5.76 -0.48 -5.58
N TRP A 356 -4.51 -0.35 -6.06
CA TRP A 356 -3.77 -1.47 -6.64
C TRP A 356 -2.23 -1.43 -6.48
N VAL A 357 -1.63 -0.31 -6.06
CA VAL A 357 -0.17 -0.12 -5.95
C VAL A 357 0.47 -1.01 -4.88
N ARG A 358 -0.21 -1.18 -3.75
CA ARG A 358 0.13 -2.09 -2.65
C ARG A 358 -1.11 -2.38 -1.82
N GLU A 359 -1.06 -3.43 -1.02
CA GLU A 359 -2.10 -3.70 -0.02
C GLU A 359 -1.93 -2.79 1.21
N TRP A 360 -2.98 -2.73 2.01
CA TRP A 360 -3.13 -1.91 3.21
C TRP A 360 -3.46 -2.78 4.43
N ASN A 361 -3.13 -2.30 5.63
CA ASN A 361 -3.35 -3.05 6.87
C ASN A 361 -4.84 -3.35 7.11
N GLU A 362 -5.71 -2.46 6.64
CA GLU A 362 -7.17 -2.59 6.66
C GLU A 362 -7.68 -3.85 5.94
N ALA A 363 -6.84 -4.54 5.17
CA ALA A 363 -7.17 -5.84 4.60
C ALA A 363 -7.28 -6.96 5.65
N PHE A 364 -6.57 -6.86 6.78
CA PHE A 364 -6.56 -7.90 7.82
C PHE A 364 -6.66 -7.36 9.25
N GLU A 365 -6.69 -6.03 9.43
CA GLU A 365 -6.86 -5.34 10.71
C GLU A 365 -8.11 -4.44 10.68
N THR A 366 -8.70 -4.15 11.84
CA THR A 366 -9.82 -3.20 11.92
C THR A 366 -9.29 -1.76 11.96
N PRO A 367 -9.99 -0.77 11.37
CA PRO A 367 -9.58 0.64 11.46
C PRO A 367 -9.43 1.16 12.91
N SER A 368 -10.16 0.57 13.86
CA SER A 368 -10.04 0.86 15.30
C SER A 368 -8.69 0.42 15.90
N ALA A 369 -8.01 -0.55 15.29
CA ALA A 369 -6.66 -0.97 15.68
C ALA A 369 -5.59 0.05 15.26
N HIS A 370 -5.97 1.05 14.45
CA HIS A 370 -5.12 2.14 13.99
C HIS A 370 -5.59 3.48 14.56
N ALA A 371 -5.82 3.55 15.88
CA ALA A 371 -5.80 4.85 16.54
C ALA A 371 -4.59 5.64 16.03
N ALA A 372 -4.80 6.91 15.69
CA ALA A 372 -3.74 7.76 15.17
C ALA A 372 -2.65 7.89 16.25
N GLU A 373 -1.67 6.99 16.22
CA GLU A 373 -0.45 7.17 16.98
C GLU A 373 0.29 8.34 16.33
N GLU A 374 0.37 9.45 17.06
CA GLU A 374 1.21 10.58 16.65
C GLU A 374 2.64 10.06 16.55
N LEU A 375 3.24 10.19 15.35
CA LEU A 375 4.59 9.67 15.07
C LEU A 375 5.69 10.34 15.93
N GLY A 376 5.36 11.43 16.61
CA GLY A 376 6.27 12.18 17.47
C GLY A 376 5.62 13.46 17.99
N THR A 377 6.30 14.14 18.92
CA THR A 377 5.84 15.40 19.50
C THR A 377 5.79 16.50 18.44
N ARG A 378 4.65 17.19 18.31
CA ARG A 378 4.45 18.28 17.34
C ARG A 378 4.62 19.63 18.00
N LEU A 379 5.42 20.48 17.38
CA LEU A 379 5.64 21.87 17.74
C LEU A 379 4.92 22.74 16.71
N LYS A 380 3.66 23.07 16.99
CA LYS A 380 2.79 23.73 16.01
C LYS A 380 3.01 25.24 15.98
N ALA A 381 2.74 25.84 14.83
CA ALA A 381 2.73 27.29 14.61
C ALA A 381 1.93 28.05 15.69
N GLY A 382 0.74 27.57 16.05
CA GLY A 382 -0.14 28.22 17.02
C GLY A 382 0.29 28.08 18.48
N GLU A 383 1.24 27.20 18.78
CA GLU A 383 1.77 26.96 20.12
C GLU A 383 3.13 27.64 20.33
N ALA A 384 3.68 28.26 19.27
CA ALA A 384 4.98 28.91 19.31
C ALA A 384 4.92 30.26 20.02
N THR A 385 5.95 30.57 20.81
CA THR A 385 6.23 31.96 21.18
C THR A 385 6.91 32.65 20.01
N LEU A 386 6.33 33.75 19.55
CA LEU A 386 6.84 34.54 18.43
C LEU A 386 7.75 35.66 18.95
N HIS A 387 8.92 35.79 18.34
CA HIS A 387 9.90 36.82 18.67
C HIS A 387 10.18 37.64 17.42
N GLY A 388 9.90 38.94 17.45
CA GLY A 388 10.14 39.83 16.32
C GLY A 388 8.96 40.76 16.02
N GLU A 389 9.03 41.44 14.88
CA GLU A 389 8.11 42.53 14.54
C GLU A 389 7.14 42.20 13.40
N THR A 390 7.55 41.37 12.43
CA THR A 390 6.77 41.12 11.21
C THR A 390 6.12 39.75 11.19
N ILE A 391 6.66 38.79 11.92
CA ILE A 391 6.12 37.43 12.05
C ILE A 391 4.74 37.43 12.74
N ARG A 392 3.77 36.69 12.18
CA ARG A 392 2.38 36.65 12.68
C ARG A 392 1.79 35.26 12.60
N PHE A 393 1.05 34.88 13.62
CA PHE A 393 0.19 33.70 13.57
C PHE A 393 -1.09 34.00 12.78
N MET A 394 -1.47 33.07 11.91
CA MET A 394 -2.57 33.13 10.95
C MET A 394 -3.48 31.91 11.19
N PRO A 395 -4.45 32.00 12.12
CA PRO A 395 -5.29 30.86 12.51
C PRO A 395 -6.40 30.54 11.50
N ASP A 396 -6.88 31.53 10.76
CA ASP A 396 -8.07 31.42 9.89
C ASP A 396 -7.76 30.89 8.48
N GLU A 397 -6.52 30.47 8.24
CA GLU A 397 -6.09 29.87 6.98
C GLU A 397 -6.47 28.38 6.94
N PRO A 398 -6.50 27.73 5.74
CA PRO A 398 -6.82 26.30 5.61
C PRO A 398 -5.99 25.38 6.53
N HIS A 399 -4.79 25.84 6.89
CA HIS A 399 -3.96 25.30 7.96
C HIS A 399 -3.47 26.46 8.83
N PRO A 400 -3.42 26.31 10.16
CA PRO A 400 -2.79 27.31 11.02
C PRO A 400 -1.31 27.50 10.68
N LEU A 401 -0.91 28.74 10.40
CA LEU A 401 0.42 29.08 9.92
C LEU A 401 1.02 30.24 10.70
N VAL A 402 2.34 30.31 10.75
CA VAL A 402 3.05 31.54 11.04
C VAL A 402 3.58 32.12 9.73
N GLY A 403 3.04 33.26 9.32
CA GLY A 403 3.37 33.95 8.08
C GLY A 403 3.88 35.37 8.32
N TYR A 404 3.91 36.17 7.25
CA TYR A 404 4.47 37.53 7.23
C TYR A 404 5.93 37.64 7.70
N TRP A 405 6.63 36.50 7.78
CA TRP A 405 8.00 36.38 8.24
C TRP A 405 8.98 36.98 7.22
N THR A 406 9.09 38.30 7.25
CA THR A 406 9.80 39.13 6.27
C THR A 406 11.06 39.76 6.84
N ASN A 407 11.20 39.78 8.17
CA ASN A 407 12.41 40.17 8.86
C ASN A 407 13.22 38.92 9.23
N ARG A 408 14.53 38.95 8.96
CA ARG A 408 15.43 37.83 9.25
C ARG A 408 15.73 37.68 10.74
N GLU A 409 15.57 38.75 11.52
CA GLU A 409 15.83 38.74 12.97
C GLU A 409 14.64 38.17 13.76
N ASP A 410 13.48 37.97 13.10
CA ASP A 410 12.32 37.33 13.70
C ASP A 410 12.51 35.81 13.78
N TRP A 411 11.98 35.17 14.82
CA TRP A 411 12.12 33.73 15.08
C TRP A 411 10.99 33.16 15.95
N LEU A 412 10.93 31.83 16.05
CA LEU A 412 9.96 31.10 16.87
C LEU A 412 10.64 30.25 17.93
N SER A 413 9.95 30.01 19.06
CA SER A 413 10.39 29.06 20.09
C SER A 413 9.27 28.27 20.72
N TRP A 414 9.61 27.08 21.23
CA TRP A 414 8.76 26.22 22.03
C TRP A 414 9.52 25.76 23.27
N SER A 415 8.82 25.68 24.40
CA SER A 415 9.32 24.96 25.57
C SER A 415 8.89 23.50 25.44
N VAL A 416 9.85 22.57 25.48
CA VAL A 416 9.59 21.16 25.20
C VAL A 416 10.07 20.30 26.35
N ASP A 417 9.21 19.41 26.82
CA ASP A 417 9.55 18.40 27.81
C ASP A 417 9.84 17.06 27.11
N ALA A 418 10.92 17.03 26.34
CA ALA A 418 11.35 15.87 25.57
C ALA A 418 12.81 15.52 25.89
N ASP A 419 13.07 14.24 26.20
CA ASP A 419 14.40 13.72 26.51
C ASP A 419 14.83 12.67 25.48
N GLY A 420 16.07 12.78 25.00
CA GLY A 420 16.69 11.81 24.10
C GLY A 420 17.02 12.35 22.71
N GLU A 421 17.31 11.43 21.79
CA GLU A 421 17.64 11.75 20.40
C GLU A 421 16.38 11.70 19.53
N PHE A 422 16.18 12.74 18.71
CA PHE A 422 15.01 12.91 17.86
C PHE A 422 15.41 13.20 16.42
N LEU A 423 14.76 12.56 15.46
CA LEU A 423 14.72 13.02 14.07
C LEU A 423 13.79 14.24 14.00
N VAL A 424 14.32 15.34 13.49
CA VAL A 424 13.59 16.59 13.26
C VAL A 424 13.05 16.60 11.84
N GLU A 425 11.75 16.79 11.71
CA GLU A 425 11.09 17.07 10.45
C GLU A 425 10.35 18.41 10.51
N ILE A 426 10.31 19.13 9.39
CA ILE A 426 9.62 20.43 9.27
C ILE A 426 8.58 20.40 8.15
N ARG A 427 7.49 21.14 8.35
CA ARG A 427 6.45 21.39 7.36
C ARG A 427 6.17 22.90 7.24
N TYR A 428 6.17 23.40 6.01
CA TYR A 428 5.96 24.83 5.70
C TYR A 428 5.40 25.01 4.30
N ALA A 429 4.99 26.22 3.95
CA ALA A 429 4.65 26.63 2.58
C ALA A 429 5.58 27.77 2.12
N CYS A 430 6.03 27.73 0.87
CA CYS A 430 6.95 28.71 0.30
C CYS A 430 6.80 28.69 -1.22
N PRO A 431 6.44 29.80 -1.89
CA PRO A 431 6.44 29.85 -3.35
C PRO A 431 7.87 29.95 -3.89
N ASP A 432 8.04 29.52 -5.14
CA ASP A 432 9.28 29.64 -5.92
C ASP A 432 9.95 31.02 -5.82
N SER A 433 9.16 32.10 -5.81
CA SER A 433 9.65 33.49 -5.73
C SER A 433 10.29 33.88 -4.38
N SER A 434 10.13 33.07 -3.33
CA SER A 434 10.69 33.33 -1.99
C SER A 434 11.56 32.19 -1.44
N GLN A 435 11.81 31.15 -2.23
CA GLN A 435 12.64 30.03 -1.80
C GLN A 435 14.10 30.44 -1.53
N GLY A 436 14.85 29.53 -0.89
CA GLY A 436 16.29 29.67 -0.67
C GLY A 436 16.68 30.16 0.73
N SER A 437 15.72 30.61 1.54
CA SER A 437 15.95 31.01 2.93
C SER A 437 16.52 29.85 3.74
N ARG A 438 17.65 30.06 4.42
CA ARG A 438 18.29 29.09 5.31
C ARG A 438 17.86 29.35 6.74
N PHE A 439 17.67 28.29 7.50
CA PHE A 439 17.27 28.36 8.90
C PHE A 439 17.95 27.26 9.71
N ARG A 440 17.99 27.44 11.03
CA ARG A 440 18.41 26.41 11.99
C ARG A 440 17.30 26.13 12.98
N PHE A 441 17.20 24.88 13.40
CA PHE A 441 16.32 24.44 14.47
C PHE A 441 17.08 23.64 15.52
N GLY A 442 16.90 23.98 16.79
CA GLY A 442 17.53 23.27 17.91
C GLY A 442 17.56 24.12 19.18
N SER A 443 18.22 23.59 20.21
CA SER A 443 18.52 24.30 21.45
C SER A 443 19.69 25.26 21.23
N GLU A 444 19.67 26.46 21.84
CA GLU A 444 20.78 27.40 21.72
C GLU A 444 22.10 26.87 22.30
N SER A 445 22.01 26.06 23.36
CA SER A 445 23.15 25.47 24.05
C SER A 445 23.46 24.03 23.62
N GLY A 446 22.69 23.49 22.68
CA GLY A 446 22.72 22.07 22.31
C GLY A 446 22.88 21.82 20.82
N ASP A 447 22.45 20.64 20.39
CA ASP A 447 22.46 20.25 18.99
C ASP A 447 21.43 21.06 18.19
N TYR A 448 21.77 21.31 16.93
CA TYR A 448 20.86 21.91 15.98
C TYR A 448 21.01 21.28 14.60
N VAL A 449 19.94 21.39 13.83
CA VAL A 449 19.89 21.01 12.41
C VAL A 449 19.64 22.24 11.57
N GLU A 450 20.14 22.23 10.34
CA GLU A 450 19.90 23.30 9.37
C GLU A 450 18.99 22.83 8.23
N GLY A 451 18.20 23.76 7.71
CA GLY A 451 17.34 23.54 6.58
C GLY A 451 17.34 24.71 5.62
N GLN A 452 16.74 24.47 4.45
CA GLN A 452 16.49 25.50 3.46
C GLN A 452 15.04 25.41 2.99
N ALA A 453 14.37 26.56 2.97
CA ALA A 453 13.04 26.70 2.40
C ALA A 453 13.13 26.48 0.88
N ARG A 454 12.34 25.54 0.34
CA ARG A 454 12.22 25.31 -1.10
C ARG A 454 10.78 25.53 -1.53
N ASP A 455 10.58 25.72 -2.84
CA ASP A 455 9.25 25.80 -3.42
C ASP A 455 8.35 24.63 -2.98
N SER A 456 7.12 24.99 -2.62
CA SER A 456 6.01 24.10 -2.30
C SER A 456 4.80 24.33 -3.21
N GLY A 457 4.90 25.25 -4.17
CA GLY A 457 3.83 25.57 -5.13
C GLY A 457 2.93 26.74 -4.72
N GLY A 458 3.16 27.37 -3.57
CA GLY A 458 2.41 28.55 -3.13
C GLY A 458 2.54 28.87 -1.64
N TRP A 459 1.94 29.98 -1.21
CA TRP A 459 1.95 30.41 0.20
C TRP A 459 1.11 29.53 1.14
N TYR A 460 0.20 28.73 0.60
CA TYR A 460 -0.71 27.89 1.37
C TYR A 460 -0.61 26.41 1.01
N THR A 461 0.26 26.07 0.07
CA THR A 461 0.53 24.68 -0.31
C THR A 461 1.65 24.17 0.59
N LEU A 462 1.32 23.34 1.58
CA LEU A 462 2.31 22.78 2.49
C LEU A 462 3.25 21.83 1.74
N THR A 463 4.52 21.85 2.12
CA THR A 463 5.45 20.78 1.78
C THR A 463 4.99 19.47 2.43
N PRO A 464 5.42 18.32 1.90
CA PRO A 464 5.53 17.10 2.70
C PRO A 464 6.41 17.34 3.92
N TRP A 465 6.37 16.45 4.92
CA TRP A 465 7.36 16.46 5.99
C TRP A 465 8.78 16.32 5.43
N ARG A 466 9.67 17.22 5.84
CA ARG A 466 11.06 17.23 5.39
C ARG A 466 11.99 16.98 6.57
N ALA A 467 12.72 15.87 6.51
CA ALA A 467 13.79 15.57 7.45
C ALA A 467 14.93 16.59 7.36
N LEU A 468 15.33 17.13 8.51
CA LEU A 468 16.44 18.05 8.65
C LEU A 468 17.69 17.38 9.22
N GLY A 469 17.51 16.37 10.07
CA GLY A 469 18.58 15.65 10.77
C GLY A 469 18.15 15.22 12.17
N THR A 470 19.08 14.73 12.98
CA THR A 470 18.82 14.41 14.39
C THR A 470 19.32 15.50 15.33
N ILE A 471 18.62 15.69 16.44
CA ILE A 471 19.07 16.50 17.58
C ILE A 471 18.92 15.70 18.86
N THR A 472 19.72 16.02 19.87
CA THR A 472 19.50 15.56 21.24
C THR A 472 18.79 16.66 22.03
N THR A 473 17.70 16.34 22.71
CA THR A 473 16.97 17.27 23.60
C THR A 473 16.99 16.78 25.04
N ARG A 474 16.82 17.70 25.98
CA ARG A 474 16.65 17.45 27.40
C ARG A 474 15.35 18.09 27.90
N PRO A 475 14.75 17.55 28.98
CA PRO A 475 13.62 18.18 29.66
C PRO A 475 13.90 19.66 29.97
N GLY A 476 13.02 20.55 29.50
CA GLY A 476 13.12 21.99 29.73
C GLY A 476 14.01 22.75 28.73
N ASP A 477 14.48 22.12 27.66
CA ASP A 477 15.11 22.83 26.55
C ASP A 477 14.11 23.77 25.85
N ASP A 478 14.54 25.00 25.59
CA ASP A 478 13.86 25.91 24.67
C ASP A 478 14.36 25.66 23.25
N LEU A 479 13.52 25.02 22.43
CA LEU A 479 13.84 24.78 21.02
C LEU A 479 13.43 25.98 20.19
N SER A 480 14.31 26.43 19.31
CA SER A 480 14.11 27.64 18.50
C SER A 480 14.28 27.38 17.01
N LEU A 481 13.47 28.04 16.18
CA LEU A 481 13.63 28.09 14.73
C LEU A 481 14.08 29.49 14.32
N LYS A 482 15.35 29.63 13.93
CA LYS A 482 15.99 30.93 13.62
C LYS A 482 16.45 31.00 12.17
N VAL A 483 16.32 32.17 11.56
CA VAL A 483 16.74 32.41 10.17
C VAL A 483 18.25 32.67 10.10
N LEU A 484 18.92 32.02 9.17
CA LEU A 484 20.34 32.22 8.87
C LEU A 484 20.55 33.11 7.65
N ALA A 485 19.69 32.96 6.63
CA ALA A 485 19.72 33.78 5.43
C ALA A 485 18.30 33.89 4.83
N LYS A 486 17.97 35.04 4.25
CA LYS A 486 16.67 35.31 3.60
C LYS A 486 16.87 36.03 2.27
N PRO A 487 17.23 35.30 1.19
CA PRO A 487 17.46 35.88 -0.13
C PRO A 487 16.15 36.31 -0.82
N GLY A 488 15.03 35.68 -0.46
CA GLY A 488 13.70 35.99 -1.00
C GLY A 488 12.95 37.09 -0.22
N HIS A 489 11.71 37.36 -0.64
CA HIS A 489 10.85 38.35 0.00
C HIS A 489 10.52 37.99 1.46
N ALA A 490 10.07 36.76 1.70
CA ALA A 490 9.81 36.22 3.04
C ALA A 490 10.57 34.89 3.26
N VAL A 491 10.64 34.44 4.51
CA VAL A 491 11.33 33.20 4.91
C VAL A 491 10.53 31.98 4.45
N MET A 492 9.31 31.83 4.97
CA MET A 492 8.31 30.80 4.66
C MET A 492 7.00 31.13 5.40
N ASN A 493 5.90 30.48 5.03
CA ASN A 493 4.76 30.29 5.92
C ASN A 493 4.98 29.00 6.71
N PHE A 494 5.42 29.13 7.95
CA PHE A 494 5.74 28.00 8.83
C PHE A 494 4.47 27.32 9.33
N SER A 495 4.41 25.99 9.29
CA SER A 495 3.29 25.23 9.87
C SER A 495 3.69 24.58 11.18
N GLU A 496 4.75 23.77 11.17
CA GLU A 496 5.13 22.98 12.34
C GLU A 496 6.45 22.24 12.18
N ILE A 497 6.97 21.78 13.32
CA ILE A 497 8.07 20.82 13.45
C ILE A 497 7.58 19.59 14.19
N ARG A 498 8.09 18.41 13.83
CA ARG A 498 7.83 17.16 14.55
C ARG A 498 9.14 16.54 15.00
N LEU A 499 9.17 16.13 16.26
CA LEU A 499 10.28 15.44 16.92
C LEU A 499 9.93 13.96 17.02
N ILE A 500 10.60 13.12 16.23
CA ILE A 500 10.37 11.66 16.21
C ILE A 500 11.48 10.98 17.01
N PRO A 501 11.18 10.28 18.13
CA PRO A 501 12.19 9.57 18.91
C PRO A 501 13.02 8.61 18.06
N VAL A 502 14.34 8.60 18.26
CA VAL A 502 15.26 7.69 17.56
C VAL A 502 15.37 6.33 18.27
N ALA A 503 14.97 6.22 19.54
CA ALA A 503 15.15 5.01 20.34
C ALA A 503 14.15 3.88 20.03
N GLY A 504 14.67 2.73 19.56
CA GLY A 504 13.97 1.44 19.56
C GLY A 504 13.89 0.66 18.24
N ARG A 505 14.65 0.99 17.17
CA ARG A 505 14.74 0.12 15.98
C ARG A 505 15.84 -0.94 16.13
N ALA A 506 15.63 -1.92 17.01
CA ALA A 506 16.29 -3.23 16.87
C ALA A 506 15.65 -3.97 15.68
#